data_AF-A0A925W4B0-F1
#
_entry.id   AF-A0A925W4B0-F1
#
_cell.length_a   1.000
_cell.length_b   1.000
_cell.length_c   1.000
_cell.angle_alpha   90.00
_cell.angle_beta   90.00
_cell.angle_gamma   90.00
#
_symmetry.space_group_name_H-M   'P 1'
#
loop_
_entity.id
_entity.type
_entity.pdbx_description
1 polymer ?
#
loop_
_entity_poly.entity_id
_entity_poly.type
_entity_poly.pdbx_seq_one_letter_code
_entity_poly.pdbx_strand_id
1 'polypeptide(L)'
;MGVVVGRIVVGGQIALAVVMLSFAGLIARSFVQMSQVDLAFAPEKVLVVELSSAGRSDERNARFATLERVVERVSAMDGISAVTPTMGVPLSPESGVNARIGPSGQTPAQTAENPVVSLEV
;
A
#
# COMPACT_ATOMS: atom_id res chain seq x y z
N MET A 1 -29.00 27.67 -47.18
CA MET A 1 -29.16 27.13 -45.80
C MET A 1 -28.07 26.13 -45.41
N GLY A 2 -27.48 25.34 -46.31
CA GLY A 2 -26.48 24.30 -45.97
C GLY A 2 -25.12 24.79 -45.42
N VAL A 3 -24.67 25.99 -45.78
CA VAL A 3 -23.36 26.54 -45.33
C VAL A 3 -23.37 26.88 -43.82
N VAL A 4 -24.52 27.26 -43.28
CA VAL A 4 -24.67 27.59 -41.86
C VAL A 4 -24.64 26.33 -40.99
N VAL A 5 -25.30 25.26 -41.46
CA VAL A 5 -25.32 23.95 -40.77
C VAL A 5 -23.91 23.35 -40.69
N GLY A 6 -23.14 23.40 -41.79
CA GLY A 6 -21.76 22.92 -41.80
C GLY A 6 -20.85 23.65 -40.80
N ARG A 7 -20.99 24.97 -40.68
CA ARG A 7 -20.21 25.78 -39.72
C ARG A 7 -20.53 25.43 -38.27
N ILE A 8 -21.78 25.13 -37.94
CA ILE A 8 -22.20 24.73 -36.58
C ILE A 8 -21.59 23.37 -36.22
N VAL A 9 -21.63 22.39 -37.13
CA VAL A 9 -21.06 21.06 -36.90
C VAL A 9 -19.55 21.14 -36.69
N VAL A 10 -18.83 21.89 -37.54
CA VAL A 10 -17.38 22.08 -37.38
C VAL A 10 -17.05 22.78 -36.06
N GLY A 11 -17.82 23.81 -35.67
CA GLY A 11 -17.66 24.46 -34.36
C GLY A 11 -17.85 23.49 -33.19
N GLY A 12 -18.86 22.63 -33.26
CA GLY A 12 -19.11 21.59 -32.25
C GLY A 12 -17.99 20.55 -32.16
N GLN A 13 -17.43 20.12 -33.31
CA GLN A 13 -16.29 19.19 -33.34
C GLN A 13 -15.05 19.78 -32.69
N ILE A 14 -14.74 21.04 -33.00
CA ILE A 14 -13.59 21.75 -32.41
C ILE A 14 -13.80 21.92 -30.90
N ALA A 15 -14.99 22.34 -30.48
CA ALA A 15 -15.32 22.46 -29.06
C ALA A 15 -15.15 21.13 -28.32
N LEU A 16 -15.66 20.03 -28.89
CA LEU A 16 -15.51 18.69 -28.32
C LEU A 16 -14.04 18.26 -28.23
N ALA A 17 -13.25 18.49 -29.28
CA ALA A 17 -11.83 18.16 -29.29
C ALA A 17 -11.05 18.94 -28.20
N VAL A 18 -11.33 20.23 -28.04
CA VAL A 18 -10.70 21.08 -27.01
C VAL A 18 -11.09 20.61 -25.60
N VAL A 19 -12.37 20.29 -25.38
CA VAL A 19 -12.83 19.75 -24.09
C VAL A 19 -12.12 18.43 -23.78
N MET A 20 -12.09 17.50 -24.73
CA MET A 20 -11.46 16.19 -24.56
C MET A 20 -9.95 16.31 -24.29
N LEU A 21 -9.27 17.20 -25.02
CA LEU A 21 -7.85 17.49 -24.80
C LEU A 21 -7.59 18.11 -23.41
N SER A 22 -8.48 18.98 -22.96
CA SER A 22 -8.38 19.61 -21.63
C SER A 22 -8.54 18.57 -20.52
N PHE A 23 -9.51 17.66 -20.62
CA PHE A 23 -9.66 16.55 -19.68
C PHE A 23 -8.46 15.62 -19.69
N ALA A 24 -7.97 15.22 -20.87
CA ALA A 24 -6.78 14.38 -20.99
C ALA A 24 -5.54 15.03 -20.34
N GLY A 25 -5.32 16.33 -20.60
CA GLY A 25 -4.22 17.09 -20.00
C GLY A 25 -4.34 17.20 -18.48
N LEU A 26 -5.56 17.39 -17.96
CA LEU A 26 -5.80 17.47 -16.51
C LEU A 26 -5.56 16.11 -15.83
N ILE A 27 -6.01 15.01 -16.45
CA ILE A 27 -5.76 13.66 -15.96
C ILE A 27 -4.25 13.38 -15.94
N ALA A 28 -3.54 13.69 -17.02
CA ALA A 28 -2.08 13.52 -17.07
C ALA A 28 -1.38 14.36 -16.00
N ARG A 29 -1.78 15.62 -15.82
CA ARG A 29 -1.25 16.52 -14.76
C ARG A 29 -1.55 15.99 -13.36
N SER A 30 -2.73 15.43 -13.14
CA SER A 30 -3.11 14.81 -11.86
C SER A 30 -2.24 13.59 -11.57
N PHE A 31 -2.07 12.72 -12.57
CA PHE A 31 -1.24 11.52 -12.46
C PHE A 31 0.23 11.85 -12.13
N VAL A 32 0.81 12.86 -12.81
CA VAL A 32 2.18 13.31 -12.53
C VAL A 32 2.34 13.89 -11.12
N GLN A 33 1.34 14.61 -10.61
CA GLN A 33 1.37 15.10 -9.23
C GLN A 33 1.24 13.95 -8.22
N MET A 34 0.38 12.97 -8.49
CA MET A 34 0.19 11.80 -7.63
C MET A 34 1.47 10.94 -7.57
N SER A 35 2.19 10.79 -8.69
CA SER A 35 3.43 10.00 -8.71
C SER A 35 4.63 10.71 -8.06
N GLN A 36 4.53 12.02 -7.84
CA GLN A 36 5.53 12.83 -7.14
C GLN A 36 5.13 13.16 -5.70
N VAL A 37 4.12 12.47 -5.15
CA VAL A 37 3.81 12.60 -3.72
C VAL A 37 5.08 12.33 -2.95
N ASP A 38 5.46 13.32 -2.12
CA ASP A 38 6.60 13.21 -1.22
C ASP A 38 6.28 12.13 -0.19
N LEU A 39 6.73 10.91 -0.46
CA LEU A 39 6.76 9.87 0.54
C LEU A 39 7.64 10.44 1.64
N ALA A 40 7.11 10.61 2.85
CA ALA A 40 7.86 11.09 4.02
C ALA A 40 9.06 10.19 4.42
N PHE A 41 9.44 9.26 3.55
CA PHE A 41 10.61 8.40 3.57
C PHE A 41 11.17 8.25 2.14
N ALA A 42 12.50 8.15 2.00
CA ALA A 42 13.14 7.95 0.71
C ALA A 42 13.09 6.46 0.29
N PRO A 43 12.27 6.05 -0.68
CA PRO A 43 12.06 4.63 -1.02
C PRO A 43 13.36 3.94 -1.49
N GLU A 44 14.24 4.69 -2.13
CA GLU A 44 15.55 4.23 -2.59
C GLU A 44 16.58 3.97 -1.47
N LYS A 45 16.27 4.37 -0.24
CA LYS A 45 17.08 4.08 0.96
C LYS A 45 16.40 3.09 1.91
N VAL A 46 15.32 2.45 1.48
CA VAL A 46 14.58 1.46 2.27
C VAL A 46 14.86 0.05 1.74
N LEU A 47 15.33 -0.83 2.63
CA LEU A 47 15.45 -2.25 2.36
C LEU A 47 14.34 -3.00 3.10
N VAL A 48 13.55 -3.77 2.36
CA VAL A 48 12.51 -4.65 2.92
C VAL A 48 13.03 -6.08 2.91
N VAL A 49 12.92 -6.77 4.05
CA VAL A 49 13.36 -8.15 4.22
C VAL A 49 12.18 -8.99 4.72
N GLU A 50 11.89 -10.08 4.01
CA GLU A 50 10.88 -11.05 4.45
C GLU A 50 11.53 -12.12 5.33
N LEU A 51 11.01 -12.28 6.54
CA LEU A 51 11.47 -13.29 7.50
C LEU A 51 10.48 -14.45 7.52
N SER A 52 10.82 -15.55 6.85
CA SER A 52 10.06 -16.79 6.95
C SER A 52 10.48 -17.55 8.22
N SER A 53 9.50 -17.85 9.08
CA SER A 53 9.72 -18.71 10.24
C SER A 53 9.51 -20.16 9.82
N ALA A 54 10.59 -20.94 9.72
CA ALA A 54 10.52 -22.37 9.41
C ALA A 54 9.98 -23.25 10.56
N GLY A 55 9.58 -22.67 11.71
CA GLY A 55 9.19 -23.41 12.90
C GLY A 55 7.69 -23.37 13.19
N ARG A 56 7.14 -24.52 13.63
CA ARG A 56 5.82 -24.69 14.27
C ARG A 56 5.76 -24.06 15.67
N SER A 57 6.26 -22.84 15.83
CA SER A 57 6.18 -22.15 17.13
C SER A 57 4.79 -21.51 17.24
N ASP A 58 3.86 -22.27 17.82
CA ASP A 58 2.54 -21.78 18.26
C ASP A 58 2.65 -20.68 19.34
N GLU A 59 3.86 -20.38 19.82
CA GLU A 59 4.11 -19.34 20.81
C GLU A 59 4.39 -18.00 20.15
N ARG A 60 3.33 -17.22 19.95
CA ARG A 60 3.35 -15.81 19.56
C ARG A 60 4.46 -15.01 20.26
N ASN A 61 4.71 -15.28 21.54
CA ASN A 61 5.73 -14.62 22.35
C ASN A 61 7.17 -14.90 21.88
N ALA A 62 7.48 -16.15 21.48
CA ALA A 62 8.80 -16.51 20.99
C ALA A 62 9.13 -15.83 19.65
N ARG A 63 8.11 -15.61 18.81
CA ARG A 63 8.25 -14.89 17.54
C ARG A 63 8.58 -13.41 17.75
N PHE A 64 7.89 -12.73 18.67
CA PHE A 64 8.17 -11.34 19.02
C PHE A 64 9.57 -11.16 19.60
N ALA A 65 9.99 -12.01 20.55
CA ALA A 65 11.32 -11.94 21.13
C ALA A 65 12.44 -12.17 20.09
N THR A 66 12.18 -13.01 19.07
CA THR A 66 13.12 -13.21 17.97
C THR A 66 13.20 -11.98 17.07
N LEU A 67 12.05 -11.37 16.77
CA LEU A 67 11.97 -10.15 15.96
C LEU A 67 12.73 -8.99 16.64
N GLU A 68 12.54 -8.82 17.95
CA GLU A 68 13.19 -7.78 18.74
C GLU A 68 14.72 -7.89 18.71
N ARG A 69 15.25 -9.12 18.87
CA ARG A 69 16.69 -9.37 18.74
C ARG A 69 17.24 -9.11 17.34
N VAL A 70 16.44 -9.36 16.29
CA VAL A 70 16.85 -9.04 14.91
C VAL A 70 16.91 -7.54 14.72
N VAL A 71 15.88 -6.81 15.15
CA VAL A 71 15.83 -5.34 15.08
C VAL A 71 16.99 -4.72 15.85
N GLU A 72 17.29 -5.19 17.06
CA GLU A 72 18.40 -4.68 17.88
C GLU A 72 19.75 -4.82 17.17
N ARG A 73 20.03 -6.02 16.61
CA ARG A 73 21.30 -6.30 15.92
C ARG A 73 21.47 -5.52 14.63
N VAL A 74 20.40 -5.40 13.85
CA VAL A 74 20.42 -4.66 12.59
C VAL A 74 20.54 -3.15 12.88
N SER A 75 19.85 -2.63 13.89
CA SER A 75 19.95 -1.21 14.27
C SER A 75 21.35 -0.83 14.77
N ALA A 76 22.15 -1.79 15.25
CA ALA A 76 23.52 -1.54 15.68
C ALA A 76 24.56 -1.58 14.55
N MET A 77 24.17 -1.87 13.30
CA MET A 77 25.08 -1.92 12.15
C MET A 77 25.39 -0.52 11.60
N ASP A 78 26.64 -0.29 11.22
CA ASP A 78 27.06 0.95 10.57
C ASP A 78 26.33 1.15 9.23
N GLY A 79 25.77 2.34 9.02
CA GLY A 79 25.03 2.70 7.81
C GLY A 79 23.50 2.51 7.90
N ILE A 80 23.00 1.99 9.03
CA ILE A 80 21.55 1.86 9.28
C ILE A 80 21.05 3.04 10.12
N SER A 81 20.10 3.80 9.58
CA SER A 81 19.51 4.95 10.29
C SER A 81 18.30 4.59 11.15
N ALA A 82 17.51 3.59 10.74
CA ALA A 82 16.31 3.15 11.43
C ALA A 82 15.92 1.74 10.97
N VAL A 83 15.30 0.98 11.86
CA VAL A 83 14.73 -0.34 11.57
C VAL A 83 13.34 -0.39 12.18
N THR A 84 12.36 -0.93 11.47
CA THR A 84 11.00 -1.08 12.00
C THR A 84 10.41 -2.40 11.51
N PRO A 85 9.92 -3.24 12.42
CA PRO A 85 9.17 -4.43 12.02
C PRO A 85 7.80 -4.03 11.47
N THR A 86 7.40 -4.65 10.36
CA THR A 86 6.08 -4.44 9.78
C THR A 86 5.38 -5.77 9.50
N MET A 87 4.06 -5.78 9.63
CA MET A 87 3.20 -6.91 9.27
C MET A 87 2.80 -6.91 7.79
N GLY A 88 2.99 -5.78 7.11
CA GLY A 88 2.73 -5.61 5.69
C GLY A 88 3.59 -4.49 5.13
N VAL A 89 4.11 -4.67 3.91
CA VAL A 89 4.94 -3.65 3.27
C VAL A 89 4.06 -2.43 2.97
N PRO A 90 4.43 -1.22 3.45
CA PRO A 90 3.65 -0.02 3.17
C PRO A 90 3.42 0.17 1.67
N LEU A 91 2.18 0.50 1.29
CA LEU A 91 1.77 0.77 -0.11
C LEU A 91 1.95 -0.43 -1.06
N SER A 92 2.06 -1.66 -0.53
CA SER A 92 2.06 -2.87 -1.36
C SER A 92 0.62 -3.28 -1.73
N PRO A 93 0.32 -3.64 -2.98
CA PRO A 93 -1.01 -4.15 -3.36
C PRO A 93 -1.43 -5.40 -2.60
N GLU A 94 -0.45 -6.14 -2.07
CA GLU A 94 -0.65 -7.38 -1.31
C GLU A 94 -0.57 -7.16 0.21
N SER A 95 -0.49 -5.90 0.69
CA SER A 95 -0.47 -5.63 2.13
C SER A 95 -1.86 -5.82 2.74
N GLY A 96 -2.02 -6.91 3.49
CA GLY A 96 -3.19 -7.16 4.32
C GLY A 96 -2.80 -7.95 5.57
N VAL A 97 -3.44 -7.68 6.70
CA VAL A 97 -3.19 -8.42 7.94
C VAL A 97 -4.34 -9.38 8.18
N ASN A 98 -4.04 -10.68 8.13
CA ASN A 98 -5.01 -11.70 8.51
C ASN A 98 -5.09 -11.79 10.03
N ALA A 99 -6.27 -11.52 10.60
CA ALA A 99 -6.51 -11.58 12.02
C ALA A 99 -7.69 -12.51 12.34
N ARG A 100 -7.59 -13.23 13.46
CA ARG A 100 -8.72 -13.92 14.07
C ARG A 100 -9.34 -12.99 15.10
N ILE A 101 -10.55 -12.52 14.85
CA ILE A 101 -11.28 -11.62 15.75
C ILE A 101 -12.29 -12.45 16.54
N GLY A 102 -12.28 -12.31 17.86
CA GLY A 102 -13.24 -12.95 18.74
C GLY A 102 -13.42 -12.18 20.04
N PRO A 103 -14.49 -12.45 20.81
CA PRO A 103 -14.73 -11.82 22.10
C PRO A 103 -13.55 -11.94 23.07
N SER A 104 -13.31 -10.87 23.82
CA SER A 104 -12.27 -10.82 24.86
C SER A 104 -12.48 -11.91 25.91
N GLY A 105 -11.43 -12.66 26.24
CA GLY A 105 -11.46 -13.73 27.26
C GLY A 105 -11.56 -15.16 26.71
N GLN A 106 -11.52 -15.35 25.38
CA GLN A 106 -11.43 -16.68 24.78
C GLN A 106 -10.11 -17.39 25.11
N THR A 107 -10.18 -18.70 25.24
CA THR A 107 -8.99 -19.56 25.35
C THR A 107 -8.28 -19.68 23.99
N PRO A 108 -6.96 -19.97 23.94
CA PRO A 108 -6.22 -20.11 22.68
C PRO A 108 -6.83 -21.13 21.71
N ALA A 109 -7.43 -22.21 22.24
CA ALA A 109 -8.13 -23.22 21.45
C ALA A 109 -9.40 -22.67 20.78
N GLN A 110 -10.18 -21.84 21.48
CA GLN A 110 -11.37 -21.18 20.93
C GLN A 110 -11.00 -20.12 19.89
N THR A 111 -9.92 -19.36 20.12
CA THR A 111 -9.43 -18.39 19.13
C THR A 111 -8.96 -19.07 17.84
N ALA A 112 -8.47 -20.31 17.90
CA ALA A 112 -8.06 -21.05 16.71
C ALA A 112 -9.23 -21.40 15.77
N GLU A 113 -10.44 -21.57 16.32
CA GLU A 113 -11.68 -21.86 15.58
C GLU A 113 -12.34 -20.61 14.99
N ASN A 114 -11.93 -19.41 15.43
CA ASN A 114 -12.48 -18.17 14.89
C ASN A 114 -12.16 -18.02 13.39
N PRO A 115 -13.09 -17.43 12.61
CA PRO A 115 -12.85 -17.13 11.22
C PRO A 115 -11.65 -16.17 11.08
N VAL A 116 -10.81 -16.44 10.09
CA VAL A 116 -9.74 -15.52 9.69
C VAL A 116 -10.39 -14.40 8.88
N VAL A 117 -10.24 -13.17 9.36
CA VAL A 117 -10.71 -11.97 8.69
C VAL A 117 -9.50 -11.26 8.12
N SER A 118 -9.55 -10.95 6.82
CA SER A 118 -8.57 -10.08 6.19
C SER A 118 -8.86 -8.65 6.61
N LEU A 119 -7.93 -8.04 7.35
CA LEU A 119 -7.92 -6.59 7.56
C LEU A 119 -7.11 -6.00 6.41
N GLU A 120 -7.81 -5.42 5.44
CA GLU A 120 -7.19 -4.55 4.44
C GLU A 120 -6.66 -3.30 5.14
N VAL A 121 -5.43 -2.89 4.80
CA VAL A 121 -4.75 -1.71 5.36
C VAL A 121 -4.63 -0.66 4.27
#